data_AF-A0A6A3KQ93-F1
#
_entry.id   AF-A0A6A3KQ93-F1
#
_cell.length_a   1.000
_cell.length_b   1.000
_cell.length_c   1.000
_cell.angle_alpha   90.00
_cell.angle_beta   90.00
_cell.angle_gamma   90.00
#
_symmetry.space_group_name_H-M   'P 1'
#
loop_
_entity.id
_entity.type
_entity.pdbx_description
1 polymer ?
#
loop_
_entity_poly.entity_id
_entity_poly.type
_entity_poly.pdbx_seq_one_letter_code
_entity_poly.pdbx_strand_id
1 'polypeptide(L)'
;MAGVSMLIEEANIQVNDVFLDAGSGVGNVLAQIALQTRAFRVVGIEIQRDLAARGMELIASRASRFPHFLKISVVTADIRNIAEGSDTVISADPDSKLAQPSSPPPFYFATTLCSKKMWFWQCVLCA
;
A
#
# COMPACT_ATOMS: atom_id res chain seq x y z
N MET A 1 8.70 -3.19 22.53
CA MET A 1 7.53 -3.25 21.63
C MET A 1 7.96 -2.63 20.31
N ALA A 2 7.76 -3.30 19.17
CA ALA A 2 8.25 -2.82 17.86
C ALA A 2 7.49 -1.56 17.42
N GLY A 3 8.17 -0.60 16.77
CA GLY A 3 7.62 0.73 16.47
C GLY A 3 6.33 0.73 15.64
N VAL A 4 6.20 -0.19 14.67
CA VAL A 4 5.01 -0.29 13.81
C VAL A 4 3.78 -0.75 14.59
N SER A 5 3.93 -1.68 15.55
CA SER A 5 2.80 -2.21 16.34
C SER A 5 2.13 -1.12 17.19
N MET A 6 2.92 -0.23 17.77
CA MET A 6 2.40 0.91 18.54
C MET A 6 1.60 1.87 17.64
N LEU A 7 2.08 2.11 16.41
CA LEU A 7 1.38 2.98 15.47
C LEU A 7 0.07 2.37 14.97
N ILE A 8 0.01 1.05 14.81
CA ILE A 8 -1.22 0.33 14.45
C ILE A 8 -2.31 0.54 15.51
N GLU A 9 -1.94 0.41 16.78
CA GLU A 9 -2.85 0.62 17.91
C GLU A 9 -3.37 2.07 17.94
N GLU A 10 -2.48 3.05 17.78
CA GLU A 10 -2.83 4.49 17.80
C GLU A 10 -3.61 4.99 16.57
N ALA A 11 -3.40 4.35 15.42
CA ALA A 11 -4.10 4.69 14.17
C ALA A 11 -5.57 4.22 14.19
N ASN A 12 -5.88 3.16 14.94
CA ASN A 12 -7.22 2.58 15.03
C ASN A 12 -7.84 2.33 13.63
N ILE A 13 -7.10 1.62 12.77
CA ILE A 13 -7.45 1.38 11.36
C ILE A 13 -8.74 0.54 11.26
N GLN A 14 -9.74 1.09 10.60
CA GLN A 14 -11.08 0.53 10.43
C GLN A 14 -11.20 -0.33 9.16
N VAL A 15 -12.36 -0.99 9.02
CA VAL A 15 -12.66 -1.95 7.94
C VAL A 15 -12.75 -1.33 6.55
N ASN A 16 -13.01 -0.04 6.48
CA ASN A 16 -13.19 0.75 5.27
C ASN A 16 -11.95 1.60 4.94
N ASP A 17 -10.94 1.59 5.79
CA ASP A 17 -9.72 2.36 5.60
C ASP A 17 -8.82 1.71 4.55
N VAL A 18 -8.12 2.55 3.80
CA VAL A 18 -7.04 2.16 2.91
C VAL A 18 -5.73 2.63 3.54
N PHE A 19 -4.81 1.69 3.76
CA PHE A 19 -3.47 2.02 4.23
C PHE A 19 -2.53 2.24 3.04
N LEU A 20 -1.69 3.27 3.11
CA LEU A 20 -0.70 3.60 2.08
C LEU A 20 0.70 3.71 2.69
N ASP A 21 1.67 3.04 2.09
CA ASP A 21 3.09 3.12 2.44
C ASP A 21 3.93 3.67 1.28
N ALA A 22 4.63 4.77 1.51
CA ALA A 22 5.47 5.44 0.52
C ALA A 22 6.93 5.01 0.70
N GLY A 23 7.52 4.37 -0.32
CA GLY A 23 8.83 3.71 -0.17
C GLY A 23 8.69 2.34 0.49
N SER A 24 7.71 1.57 0.05
CA SER A 24 7.32 0.30 0.69
C SER A 24 8.38 -0.80 0.62
N GLY A 25 9.40 -0.65 -0.24
CA GLY A 25 10.48 -1.61 -0.43
C GLY A 25 9.97 -3.00 -0.75
N VAL A 26 10.28 -3.98 0.11
CA VAL A 26 9.81 -5.37 -0.01
C VAL A 26 8.44 -5.64 0.62
N GLY A 27 7.82 -4.63 1.26
CA GLY A 27 6.46 -4.74 1.80
C GLY A 27 6.34 -5.34 3.21
N ASN A 28 7.36 -5.25 4.06
CA ASN A 28 7.29 -5.73 5.45
C ASN A 28 6.18 -5.04 6.26
N VAL A 29 6.08 -3.70 6.14
CA VAL A 29 5.03 -2.91 6.81
C VAL A 29 3.67 -3.26 6.23
N LEU A 30 3.55 -3.36 4.90
CA LEU A 30 2.32 -3.80 4.23
C LEU A 30 1.84 -5.16 4.76
N ALA A 31 2.74 -6.13 4.87
CA ALA A 31 2.42 -7.46 5.39
C ALA A 31 1.96 -7.40 6.85
N GLN A 32 2.65 -6.61 7.69
CA GLN A 32 2.27 -6.44 9.08
C GLN A 32 0.88 -5.78 9.21
N ILE A 33 0.62 -4.70 8.48
CA ILE A 33 -0.68 -4.02 8.48
C ILE A 33 -1.78 -4.95 7.97
N ALA A 34 -1.52 -5.70 6.91
CA ALA A 34 -2.50 -6.61 6.36
C ALA A 34 -2.93 -7.69 7.36
N LEU A 35 -1.99 -8.21 8.14
CA LEU A 35 -2.23 -9.26 9.14
C LEU A 35 -2.83 -8.73 10.45
N GLN A 36 -2.43 -7.54 10.88
CA GLN A 36 -2.76 -7.03 12.21
C GLN A 36 -3.96 -6.07 12.20
N THR A 37 -4.47 -5.71 11.02
CA THR A 37 -5.55 -4.72 10.90
C THR A 37 -6.66 -5.17 9.97
N ARG A 38 -7.80 -4.51 10.11
CA ARG A 38 -8.98 -4.76 9.29
C ARG A 38 -9.05 -3.89 8.03
N ALA A 39 -7.97 -3.18 7.69
CA ALA A 39 -7.90 -2.33 6.49
C ALA A 39 -8.48 -3.04 5.27
N PHE A 40 -9.30 -2.31 4.49
CA PHE A 40 -9.92 -2.81 3.27
C PHE A 40 -8.87 -3.14 2.22
N ARG A 41 -7.90 -2.23 2.05
CA ARG A 41 -6.75 -2.37 1.14
C ARG A 41 -5.49 -1.84 1.78
N VAL A 42 -4.36 -2.41 1.36
CA VAL A 42 -3.04 -2.04 1.81
C VAL A 42 -2.18 -1.81 0.58
N VAL A 43 -1.77 -0.56 0.36
CA VAL A 43 -1.11 -0.13 -0.87
C VAL A 43 0.32 0.29 -0.56
N GLY A 44 1.30 -0.29 -1.26
CA GLY A 44 2.67 0.20 -1.27
C GLY A 44 2.94 1.03 -2.52
N ILE A 45 3.78 2.05 -2.40
CA ILE A 45 4.42 2.72 -3.54
C ILE A 45 5.92 2.45 -3.42
N GLU A 46 6.54 1.98 -4.49
CA GLU A 46 7.98 1.73 -4.51
C GLU A 46 8.58 2.10 -5.88
N ILE A 47 9.66 2.86 -5.88
CA ILE A 47 10.30 3.30 -7.13
C ILE A 47 11.14 2.17 -7.75
N GLN A 48 11.72 1.30 -6.93
CA GLN A 48 12.55 0.17 -7.36
C GLN A 48 11.68 -1.04 -7.77
N ARG A 49 11.39 -1.16 -9.07
CA ARG A 49 10.53 -2.23 -9.62
C ARG A 49 10.95 -3.64 -9.21
N ASP A 50 12.24 -3.97 -9.34
CA ASP A 50 12.72 -5.33 -9.04
C ASP A 50 12.59 -5.66 -7.54
N LEU A 51 12.73 -4.66 -6.68
CA LEU A 51 12.55 -4.81 -5.24
C LEU A 51 11.07 -5.05 -4.91
N ALA A 52 10.19 -4.24 -5.49
CA ALA A 52 8.73 -4.38 -5.35
C ALA A 52 8.24 -5.74 -5.87
N ALA A 53 8.72 -6.18 -7.04
CA ALA A 53 8.35 -7.45 -7.64
C ALA A 53 8.77 -8.64 -6.76
N ARG A 54 10.01 -8.65 -6.26
CA ARG A 54 10.48 -9.69 -5.32
C ARG A 54 9.70 -9.70 -4.02
N GLY A 55 9.37 -8.52 -3.47
CA GLY A 55 8.55 -8.40 -2.28
C GLY A 55 7.15 -8.99 -2.49
N MET A 56 6.51 -8.65 -3.60
CA MET A 56 5.19 -9.16 -3.96
C MET A 56 5.19 -10.66 -4.27
N GLU A 57 6.24 -11.20 -4.90
CA GLU A 57 6.39 -12.65 -5.08
C GLU A 57 6.42 -13.38 -3.72
N LEU A 58 7.17 -12.87 -2.75
CA LEU A 58 7.23 -13.43 -1.40
C LEU A 58 5.87 -13.34 -0.68
N ILE A 59 5.16 -12.22 -0.80
CA ILE A 59 3.84 -12.02 -0.21
C ILE A 59 2.81 -12.96 -0.86
N ALA A 60 2.77 -13.01 -2.19
CA ALA A 60 1.85 -13.84 -2.97
C ALA A 60 2.08 -15.34 -2.70
N SER A 61 3.34 -15.79 -2.59
CA SER A 61 3.68 -17.18 -2.26
C SER A 61 3.09 -17.66 -0.93
N ARG A 62 2.74 -16.72 -0.04
CA ARG A 62 2.16 -16.97 1.29
C ARG A 62 0.67 -16.68 1.37
N ALA A 63 0.05 -16.13 0.32
CA ALA A 63 -1.35 -15.70 0.32
C ALA A 63 -2.32 -16.88 0.51
N SER A 64 -1.97 -18.09 0.06
CA SER A 64 -2.76 -19.30 0.30
C SER A 64 -2.87 -19.65 1.78
N ARG A 65 -1.81 -19.40 2.57
CA ARG A 65 -1.79 -19.59 4.02
C ARG A 65 -2.35 -18.39 4.77
N PHE A 66 -2.16 -17.19 4.23
CA PHE A 66 -2.58 -15.94 4.83
C PHE A 66 -3.43 -15.11 3.84
N PRO A 67 -4.75 -15.36 3.76
CA PRO A 67 -5.63 -14.68 2.81
C PRO A 67 -5.65 -13.16 2.95
N HIS A 68 -5.28 -12.64 4.13
CA HIS A 68 -5.12 -11.21 4.38
C HIS A 68 -4.13 -10.54 3.42
N PHE A 69 -3.18 -11.26 2.83
CA PHE A 69 -2.25 -10.71 1.85
C PHE A 69 -2.89 -10.37 0.50
N LEU A 70 -4.06 -10.93 0.18
CA LEU A 70 -4.76 -10.64 -1.08
C LEU A 70 -5.21 -9.17 -1.17
N LYS A 71 -5.31 -8.47 -0.04
CA LYS A 71 -5.63 -7.04 -0.01
C LYS A 71 -4.42 -6.13 -0.21
N ILE A 72 -3.22 -6.70 -0.44
CA ILE A 72 -1.98 -5.97 -0.69
C ILE A 72 -1.79 -5.75 -2.19
N SER A 73 -1.46 -4.51 -2.56
CA SER A 73 -0.98 -4.14 -3.90
C SER A 73 0.19 -3.18 -3.79
N VAL A 74 1.17 -3.29 -4.68
CA VAL A 74 2.29 -2.35 -4.78
C VAL A 74 2.26 -1.67 -6.13
N VAL A 75 2.32 -0.35 -6.13
CA VAL A 75 2.42 0.50 -7.33
C VAL A 75 3.88 0.85 -7.53
N THR A 76 4.43 0.53 -8.70
CA THR A 76 5.81 0.89 -8.99
C THR A 76 5.90 2.26 -9.64
N ALA A 77 6.16 3.29 -8.83
CA ALA A 77 6.14 4.69 -9.27
C ALA A 77 7.08 5.57 -8.43
N ASP A 78 7.51 6.69 -9.00
CA ASP A 78 8.06 7.80 -8.20
C ASP A 78 6.89 8.56 -7.59
N ILE A 79 6.80 8.54 -6.26
CA ILE A 79 5.70 9.21 -5.53
C ILE A 79 5.57 10.70 -5.87
N ARG A 80 6.66 11.36 -6.29
CA ARG A 80 6.66 12.78 -6.67
C ARG A 80 6.05 13.04 -8.04
N ASN A 81 5.85 11.99 -8.85
CA ASN A 81 5.43 12.08 -10.23
C ASN A 81 4.32 11.07 -10.57
N ILE A 82 3.47 10.72 -9.60
CA ILE A 82 2.27 9.92 -9.84
C ILE A 82 1.30 10.80 -10.63
N ALA A 83 1.35 10.68 -11.95
CA ALA A 83 0.38 11.26 -12.87
C ALA A 83 -0.63 10.18 -13.28
N GLU A 84 -1.89 10.57 -13.48
CA GLU A 84 -2.99 9.68 -13.86
C GLU A 84 -2.72 8.98 -15.20
N GLY A 85 -2.08 7.81 -15.16
CA GLY A 85 -2.03 6.89 -16.30
C GLY A 85 -0.63 6.59 -16.81
N SER A 86 0.03 5.62 -16.15
CA SER A 86 1.08 4.73 -16.69
C SER A 86 1.60 3.74 -15.64
N ASP A 87 1.24 3.91 -14.36
CA ASP A 87 1.85 3.15 -13.27
C ASP A 87 1.50 1.66 -13.30
N THR A 88 2.53 0.84 -13.12
CA THR A 88 2.36 -0.61 -13.04
C THR A 88 1.94 -0.99 -11.62
N VAL A 89 0.80 -1.65 -11.50
CA VAL A 89 0.30 -2.21 -10.25
C VAL A 89 0.65 -3.69 -10.18
N ILE A 90 1.31 -4.09 -9.10
CA ILE A 90 1.63 -5.49 -8.78
C ILE A 90 0.70 -5.91 -7.63
N SER A 91 -0.13 -6.91 -7.86
CA SER A 91 -1.13 -7.38 -6.88
C SER A 91 -0.82 -8.78 -6.39
N ALA A 92 -1.14 -9.07 -5.12
CA ALA A 92 -0.99 -10.40 -4.55
C ALA A 92 -2.10 -11.37 -4.99
N ASP A 93 -3.20 -10.81 -5.50
CA ASP A 93 -4.31 -11.57 -6.07
C ASP A 93 -4.08 -11.81 -7.58
N PRO A 94 -3.90 -13.07 -8.03
CA PRO A 94 -3.68 -13.39 -9.43
C PRO A 94 -4.92 -13.18 -10.32
N ASP A 95 -6.13 -13.15 -9.76
CA ASP A 95 -7.38 -12.97 -10.50
C ASP A 95 -7.83 -11.51 -10.58
N SER A 96 -7.04 -10.59 -10.01
CA SER A 96 -7.30 -9.16 -10.09
C SER A 96 -6.97 -8.60 -11.48
N LYS A 97 -7.73 -9.01 -12.50
CA LYS A 97 -7.88 -8.22 -13.72
C LYS A 97 -8.42 -6.86 -13.30
N LEU A 98 -7.58 -5.83 -13.43
CA LEU A 98 -7.99 -4.45 -13.30
C LEU A 98 -9.18 -4.25 -14.25
N ALA A 99 -10.39 -4.14 -13.71
CA ALA A 99 -11.47 -3.52 -14.44
C ALA A 99 -10.95 -2.12 -14.79
N GLN A 100 -10.54 -1.90 -16.03
CA GLN A 100 -10.29 -0.54 -16.50
C GLN A 100 -11.62 0.19 -16.31
N PRO A 101 -11.69 1.25 -15.49
CA PRO A 101 -12.93 1.99 -15.37
C PRO A 101 -13.23 2.58 -16.75
N SER A 102 -14.31 2.09 -17.36
CA SER A 102 -14.94 2.75 -18.51
C SER A 102 -15.35 4.14 -18.03
N SER A 103 -14.61 5.14 -18.50
CA SER A 103 -14.59 6.54 -18.06
C SER A 103 -14.02 6.78 -16.66
N PRO A 104 -13.06 7.71 -16.50
CA PRO A 104 -12.62 8.14 -15.19
C PRO A 104 -13.79 8.88 -14.51
N PRO A 105 -14.22 8.49 -13.30
CA PRO A 105 -14.89 9.45 -12.42
C PRO A 105 -13.92 10.62 -12.22
N PRO A 106 -14.40 11.85 -11.98
CA PRO A 106 -13.53 12.98 -11.68
C PRO A 106 -12.92 12.74 -10.30
N PHE A 107 -11.86 11.94 -10.23
CA PHE A 107 -11.02 11.85 -9.05
C PHE A 107 -10.19 13.12 -9.03
N TYR A 108 -10.74 14.15 -8.41
CA TYR A 108 -9.93 15.22 -7.88
C TYR A 108 -8.85 14.58 -6.99
N PHE A 109 -7.59 14.60 -7.44
CA PHE A 109 -6.46 14.70 -6.53
C PHE A 109 -6.58 16.05 -5.80
N ALA A 110 -7.53 16.12 -4.87
CA ALA A 110 -7.44 17.09 -3.82
C ALA A 110 -6.30 16.59 -2.93
N THR A 111 -5.21 17.36 -2.86
CA THR A 111 -4.44 17.47 -1.63
C THR A 111 -5.37 18.03 -0.56
N THR A 112 -6.40 17.27 -0.17
CA THR A 112 -7.13 17.55 1.04
C THR A 112 -6.18 17.10 2.12
N LEU A 113 -5.64 18.10 2.81
CA LEU A 113 -5.32 18.02 4.22
C LEU A 113 -6.57 17.47 4.93
N CYS A 114 -6.80 16.15 4.86
CA CYS A 114 -7.94 15.52 5.48
C CYS A 114 -7.63 15.50 6.96
N SER A 115 -8.26 16.44 7.65
CA SER A 115 -8.11 16.67 9.07
C SER A 115 -8.27 15.36 9.85
N LYS A 116 -7.23 15.08 10.65
CA LYS A 116 -7.08 14.05 11.69
C LYS A 116 -6.47 12.72 11.19
N LYS A 117 -5.14 12.64 11.39
CA LYS A 117 -4.26 11.45 11.39
C LYS A 117 -3.84 10.88 10.03
N MET A 118 -3.29 11.74 9.16
CA MET A 118 -2.44 11.28 8.06
C MET A 118 -1.00 11.21 8.56
N TRP A 119 -0.52 9.99 8.85
CA TRP A 119 0.86 9.76 9.28
C TRP A 119 1.73 9.47 8.06
N PHE A 120 2.45 10.48 7.59
CA PHE A 120 3.52 10.32 6.61
C PHE A 120 4.65 9.51 7.24
N TRP A 121 4.92 8.32 6.72
CA TRP A 121 6.14 7.56 7.01
C TRP A 121 7.31 8.13 6.20
N GLN A 122 7.63 9.41 6.40
CA GLN A 122 8.92 9.91 5.95
C GLN A 122 9.96 9.48 6.96
N CYS A 123 10.83 8.58 6.53
CA CYS A 123 12.10 8.25 7.15
C CYS A 123 12.88 9.56 7.43
N VAL A 124 12.79 10.09 8.65
CA VAL A 124 13.79 11.04 9.16
C VAL A 124 15.00 10.20 9.51
N LEU A 125 15.90 10.03 8.53
CA LEU A 125 17.33 9.78 8.71
C LEU A 125 18.01 9.78 7.34
N CYS A 126 18.43 10.96 6.90
CA CYS A 126 19.73 11.18 6.26
C CYS A 126 20.00 12.70 6.17
N ALA A 127 20.90 13.15 7.04
CA ALA A 127 21.56 14.47 7.18
C ALA A 127 20.67 15.67 7.55
#